data_AF-A0A2P6NDE9-F1
#
_entry.id   AF-A0A2P6NDE9-F1
#
_cell.length_a   1.000
_cell.length_b   1.000
_cell.length_c   1.000
_cell.angle_alpha   90.00
_cell.angle_beta   90.00
_cell.angle_gamma   90.00
#
_symmetry.space_group_name_H-M   'P 1'
#
loop_
_entity.id
_entity.type
_entity.pdbx_description
1 polymer ?
#
loop_
_entity_poly.entity_id
_entity_poly.type
_entity_poly.pdbx_seq_one_letter_code
_entity_poly.pdbx_strand_id
1 'polypeptide(L)'
;MKRQRIDVPPLPIEEAALNVVLTSEKATVIAVFSKTDWPFTSEPSIPVVNDAARDIMQPLLETEKKSPVCLSFWNSVSRVGRGENITREDLRLPHSYLRIKYRRVEDDNDISVIITAKRVRDIHDLVSPLQSMEENFVGPRDLQSLIAAVEQDVIQNILGLKDVILGVMQIDQQDRIHLLGSNLNSCQLFQLNSPQQLKGKIVNREESLPFSDLINKHIDPHAEVSKFQHRIPSFPGTFYFCVRRVLPDTYLVLSMRDLHSDSRVPLIMNPSPSKRIWTRAKWDTFVENCIRHIKKNPHYGSTTRQTLPKNIYCYAYTGPSFLPSGNSDGYLWKSSRGAMCSGSLKRTYFYTEDMEGKKLRRRVMWLEDVRGVQMVEYRHFEHHGNMDSVHLLGPSMMDWPSLFDIPLQDKSPIDVITREKRGEGNRSGMPSYVNNIMMSWELQFGQFGLQEEDEYMRLKYLGCPRH
;
A
#
# COMPACT_ATOMS: atom_id res chain seq x y z
N MET A 1 -10.40 58.14 -6.86
CA MET A 1 -11.77 57.70 -6.51
C MET A 1 -11.70 56.82 -5.27
N LYS A 2 -12.30 57.23 -4.14
CA LYS A 2 -12.38 56.42 -2.92
C LYS A 2 -13.48 55.37 -3.12
N ARG A 3 -13.15 54.07 -2.99
CA ARG A 3 -14.15 52.98 -2.97
C ARG A 3 -15.02 53.15 -1.73
N GLN A 4 -16.28 53.51 -1.93
CA GLN A 4 -17.30 53.50 -0.88
C GLN A 4 -17.47 52.04 -0.42
N ARG A 5 -17.15 51.75 0.85
CA ARG A 5 -17.52 50.47 1.46
C ARG A 5 -19.04 50.52 1.63
N ILE A 6 -19.74 49.65 0.90
CA ILE A 6 -21.15 49.40 1.14
C ILE A 6 -21.19 48.43 2.32
N ASP A 7 -21.74 48.88 3.45
CA ASP A 7 -21.99 48.04 4.62
C ASP A 7 -23.14 47.08 4.29
N VAL A 8 -22.80 45.94 3.71
CA VAL A 8 -23.75 44.83 3.53
C VAL A 8 -23.78 44.04 4.84
N PRO A 9 -24.96 43.85 5.48
CA PRO A 9 -25.08 43.03 6.68
C PRO A 9 -24.57 41.60 6.41
N PRO A 10 -23.91 40.95 7.39
CA PRO A 10 -23.34 39.62 7.20
C PRO A 10 -24.45 38.61 6.91
N LEU A 11 -24.28 37.85 5.83
CA LEU A 11 -25.18 36.76 5.47
C LEU A 11 -25.15 35.66 6.55
N PRO A 12 -26.27 34.95 6.79
CA PRO A 12 -26.29 33.73 7.58
C PRO A 12 -25.23 32.73 7.12
N ILE A 13 -24.66 31.97 8.05
CA ILE A 13 -23.54 31.03 7.79
C ILE A 13 -23.97 29.96 6.77
N GLU A 14 -25.23 29.55 6.82
CA GLU A 14 -25.84 28.56 5.93
C GLU A 14 -25.90 29.09 4.48
N GLU A 15 -26.29 30.35 4.31
CA GLU A 15 -26.35 31.00 3.01
C GLU A 15 -24.94 31.23 2.44
N ALA A 16 -23.98 31.59 3.29
CA ALA A 16 -22.58 31.69 2.91
C ALA A 16 -22.01 30.32 2.47
N ALA A 17 -22.31 29.24 3.20
CA ALA A 17 -21.88 27.89 2.86
C ALA A 17 -22.52 27.39 1.56
N LEU A 18 -23.81 27.65 1.36
CA LEU A 18 -24.52 27.33 0.12
C LEU A 18 -23.91 28.08 -1.06
N ASN A 19 -23.64 29.38 -0.91
CA ASN A 19 -22.99 30.19 -1.94
C ASN A 19 -21.60 29.66 -2.32
N VAL A 20 -20.83 29.15 -1.35
CA VAL A 20 -19.53 28.51 -1.64
C VAL A 20 -19.70 27.22 -2.48
N VAL A 21 -20.73 26.42 -2.21
CA VAL A 21 -21.01 25.20 -3.00
C VAL A 21 -21.48 25.56 -4.42
N LEU A 22 -22.38 26.53 -4.54
CA LEU A 22 -22.93 26.99 -5.81
C LEU A 22 -21.87 27.65 -6.71
N THR A 23 -20.92 28.37 -6.13
CA THR A 23 -19.80 29.02 -6.87
C THR A 23 -18.58 28.11 -7.06
N SER A 24 -18.62 26.87 -6.58
CA SER A 24 -17.50 25.95 -6.74
C SER A 24 -17.32 25.51 -8.19
N GLU A 25 -16.08 25.52 -8.68
CA GLU A 25 -15.71 24.95 -9.99
C GLU A 25 -15.93 23.43 -10.06
N LYS A 26 -16.12 22.76 -8.92
CA LYS A 26 -16.36 21.31 -8.86
C LYS A 26 -17.85 21.05 -9.09
N ALA A 27 -18.17 20.26 -10.11
CA ALA A 27 -19.52 19.77 -10.33
C ALA A 27 -20.04 19.04 -9.07
N THR A 28 -21.04 19.62 -8.42
CA THR A 28 -21.61 19.14 -7.16
C THR A 28 -23.13 19.07 -7.22
N VAL A 29 -23.68 17.93 -6.81
CA VAL A 29 -25.11 17.66 -6.63
C VAL A 29 -25.33 17.17 -5.20
N ILE A 30 -26.39 17.64 -4.54
CA ILE A 30 -26.82 17.10 -3.25
C ILE A 30 -28.17 16.43 -3.45
N ALA A 31 -28.22 15.13 -3.21
CA ALA A 31 -29.45 14.34 -3.19
C ALA A 31 -29.86 14.09 -1.75
N VAL A 32 -31.12 14.35 -1.39
CA VAL A 32 -31.64 14.24 -0.03
C VAL A 32 -32.74 13.20 0.01
N PHE A 33 -32.58 12.26 0.92
CA PHE A 33 -33.54 11.21 1.23
C PHE A 33 -34.16 11.47 2.59
N SER A 34 -35.48 11.36 2.71
CA SER A 34 -36.14 11.40 4.01
C SER A 34 -35.92 10.07 4.74
N LYS A 35 -35.58 10.12 6.03
CA LYS A 35 -35.46 8.90 6.83
C LYS A 35 -36.80 8.21 7.06
N THR A 36 -37.91 8.94 6.96
CA THR A 36 -39.26 8.37 7.10
C THR A 36 -39.61 7.42 5.98
N ASP A 37 -38.93 7.54 4.83
CA ASP A 37 -39.19 6.75 3.63
C ASP A 37 -38.32 5.48 3.59
N TRP A 38 -37.80 5.01 4.73
CA TRP A 38 -36.93 3.84 4.78
C TRP A 38 -37.71 2.52 4.61
N PRO A 39 -37.27 1.60 3.72
CA PRO A 39 -36.15 1.71 2.77
C PRO A 39 -36.53 2.59 1.58
N PHE A 40 -35.67 3.53 1.17
CA PHE A 40 -35.99 4.59 0.18
C PHE A 40 -36.76 4.06 -1.03
N THR A 41 -38.08 4.20 -1.01
CA THR A 41 -38.97 3.86 -2.13
C THR A 41 -39.27 5.08 -3.00
N SER A 42 -39.08 6.28 -2.45
CA SER A 42 -39.23 7.55 -3.13
C SER A 42 -37.95 7.95 -3.86
N GLU A 43 -38.10 8.71 -4.94
CA GLU A 43 -36.96 9.35 -5.60
C GLU A 43 -36.37 10.43 -4.67
N PRO A 44 -35.03 10.56 -4.58
CA PRO A 44 -34.42 11.59 -3.76
C PRO A 44 -34.76 12.98 -4.29
N SER A 45 -34.97 13.92 -3.37
CA SER A 45 -35.06 15.34 -3.74
C SER A 45 -33.66 15.88 -4.05
N ILE A 46 -33.54 16.79 -5.00
CA ILE A 46 -32.26 17.37 -5.44
C ILE A 46 -32.26 18.88 -5.15
N PRO A 47 -32.08 19.30 -3.89
CA PRO A 47 -32.16 20.72 -3.53
C PRO A 47 -31.00 21.56 -4.08
N VAL A 48 -29.84 20.95 -4.37
CA VAL A 48 -28.64 21.67 -4.81
C VAL A 48 -28.03 21.02 -6.03
N VAL A 49 -27.93 21.81 -7.12
CA VAL A 49 -27.17 21.50 -8.33
C VAL A 49 -26.44 22.78 -8.76
N ASN A 50 -25.11 22.77 -8.69
CA ASN A 50 -24.32 23.91 -9.16
C ASN A 50 -24.13 23.91 -10.68
N ASP A 51 -23.65 25.02 -11.23
CA ASP A 51 -23.55 25.21 -12.68
C ASP A 51 -22.61 24.20 -13.35
N ALA A 52 -21.49 23.90 -12.70
CA ALA A 52 -20.56 22.87 -13.18
C ALA A 52 -21.22 21.48 -13.25
N ALA A 53 -22.09 21.12 -12.30
CA ALA A 53 -22.83 19.87 -12.35
C ALA A 53 -23.91 19.88 -13.44
N ARG A 54 -24.61 21.00 -13.65
CA ARG A 54 -25.56 21.12 -14.76
C ARG A 54 -24.86 20.84 -16.09
N ASP A 55 -23.69 21.43 -16.31
CA ASP A 55 -22.93 21.23 -17.55
C ASP A 55 -22.52 19.76 -17.78
N ILE A 56 -21.91 19.10 -16.78
CA ILE A 56 -21.31 17.77 -17.02
C ILE A 56 -22.21 16.58 -16.65
N MET A 57 -23.24 16.77 -15.80
CA MET A 57 -24.11 15.70 -15.29
C MET A 57 -25.54 15.77 -15.82
N GLN A 58 -25.91 16.74 -16.67
CA GLN A 58 -27.28 16.84 -17.22
C GLN A 58 -27.86 15.51 -17.74
N PRO A 59 -27.13 14.66 -18.49
CA PRO A 59 -27.67 13.38 -18.97
C PRO A 59 -28.04 12.38 -17.86
N LEU A 60 -27.50 12.55 -16.64
CA LEU A 60 -27.79 11.73 -15.47
C LEU A 60 -28.91 12.33 -14.61
N LEU A 61 -29.11 13.65 -14.67
CA LEU A 61 -30.09 14.38 -13.88
C LEU A 61 -31.47 14.46 -14.54
N GLU A 62 -31.56 14.27 -15.86
CA GLU A 62 -32.82 14.19 -16.60
C GLU A 62 -33.54 12.85 -16.33
N THR A 63 -34.41 12.82 -15.31
CA THR A 63 -35.17 11.64 -14.86
C THR A 63 -36.07 11.01 -15.93
N GLU A 64 -36.46 11.77 -16.95
CA GLU A 64 -37.29 11.27 -18.06
C GLU A 64 -36.55 10.23 -18.92
N LYS A 65 -35.21 10.26 -18.95
CA LYS A 65 -34.39 9.35 -19.77
C LYS A 65 -33.77 8.26 -18.88
N LYS A 66 -34.48 7.14 -18.75
CA LYS A 66 -34.00 5.92 -18.06
C LYS A 66 -32.94 5.17 -18.87
N SER A 67 -31.86 5.83 -19.27
CA SER A 67 -30.71 5.12 -19.83
C SER A 67 -30.14 4.15 -18.78
N PRO A 68 -29.56 3.00 -19.17
CA PRO A 68 -28.96 2.06 -18.22
C PRO A 68 -27.90 2.71 -17.33
N VAL A 69 -27.17 3.69 -17.85
CA VAL A 69 -26.15 4.45 -17.11
C VAL A 69 -26.80 5.36 -16.05
N CYS A 70 -27.91 6.02 -16.38
CA CYS A 70 -28.69 6.82 -15.44
C CYS A 70 -29.26 5.95 -14.30
N LEU A 71 -29.80 4.77 -14.62
CA LEU A 71 -30.28 3.82 -13.61
C LEU A 71 -29.15 3.33 -12.70
N SER A 72 -27.98 2.99 -13.28
CA SER A 72 -26.79 2.61 -12.49
C SER A 72 -26.36 3.72 -11.54
N PHE A 73 -26.29 4.96 -12.04
CA PHE A 73 -25.93 6.13 -11.23
C PHE A 73 -26.88 6.32 -10.04
N TRP A 74 -28.19 6.35 -10.27
CA TRP A 74 -29.16 6.54 -9.19
C TRP A 74 -29.24 5.35 -8.23
N ASN A 75 -28.98 4.14 -8.71
CA ASN A 75 -28.80 2.98 -7.85
C ASN A 75 -27.59 3.18 -6.92
N SER A 76 -26.45 3.63 -7.43
CA SER A 76 -25.28 3.96 -6.62
C SER A 76 -25.60 5.04 -5.58
N VAL A 77 -26.27 6.13 -5.96
CA VAL A 77 -26.70 7.19 -5.02
C VAL A 77 -27.60 6.62 -3.91
N SER A 78 -28.56 5.77 -4.25
CA SER A 78 -29.47 5.14 -3.28
C SER A 78 -28.74 4.17 -2.35
N ARG A 79 -27.81 3.37 -2.88
CA ARG A 79 -26.94 2.47 -2.09
C ARG A 79 -26.11 3.26 -1.09
N VAL A 80 -25.53 4.41 -1.51
CA VAL A 80 -24.82 5.32 -0.61
C VAL A 80 -25.76 5.87 0.46
N GLY A 81 -26.96 6.32 0.09
CA GLY A 81 -27.98 6.76 1.04
C GLY A 81 -28.24 5.71 2.13
N ARG A 82 -28.28 4.42 1.74
CA ARG A 82 -28.50 3.28 2.65
C ARG A 82 -27.31 2.93 3.55
N GLY A 83 -26.19 3.63 3.42
CA GLY A 83 -24.98 3.38 4.20
C GLY A 83 -24.06 2.32 3.58
N GLU A 84 -24.30 1.91 2.34
CA GLU A 84 -23.34 1.06 1.63
C GLU A 84 -22.06 1.85 1.34
N ASN A 85 -20.90 1.20 1.46
CA ASN A 85 -19.59 1.85 1.39
C ASN A 85 -19.13 2.10 -0.06
N ILE A 86 -19.94 2.83 -0.82
CA ILE A 86 -19.60 3.27 -2.18
C ILE A 86 -19.08 4.70 -2.07
N THR A 87 -17.79 4.89 -2.28
CA THR A 87 -17.19 6.23 -2.23
C THR A 87 -16.96 6.82 -3.60
N ARG A 88 -16.90 5.98 -4.65
CA ARG A 88 -16.57 6.37 -6.03
C ARG A 88 -17.18 5.44 -7.06
N GLU A 89 -17.42 5.98 -8.24
CA GLU A 89 -17.85 5.27 -9.44
C GLU A 89 -17.32 6.01 -10.66
N ASP A 90 -16.93 5.28 -11.70
CA ASP A 90 -16.58 5.89 -12.99
C ASP A 90 -17.69 5.53 -14.00
N LEU A 91 -18.24 6.55 -14.69
CA LEU A 91 -19.35 6.40 -15.64
C LEU A 91 -18.95 6.85 -17.04
N ARG A 92 -19.29 6.03 -18.05
CA ARG A 92 -19.14 6.36 -19.46
C ARG A 92 -20.46 6.87 -20.02
N LEU A 93 -20.48 8.15 -20.38
CA LEU A 93 -21.56 8.79 -21.13
C LEU A 93 -21.21 8.80 -22.63
N PRO A 94 -22.18 9.03 -23.54
CA PRO A 94 -21.91 9.01 -24.99
C PRO A 94 -20.76 9.93 -25.45
N HIS A 95 -20.53 11.05 -24.76
CA HIS A 95 -19.52 12.05 -25.14
C HIS A 95 -18.56 12.40 -24.00
N SER A 96 -18.55 11.64 -22.90
CA SER A 96 -17.65 11.95 -21.78
C SER A 96 -17.45 10.75 -20.84
N TYR A 97 -16.34 10.79 -20.12
CA TYR A 97 -16.08 9.89 -19.00
C TYR A 97 -16.06 10.70 -17.70
N LEU A 98 -16.92 10.31 -16.76
CA LEU A 98 -17.07 10.98 -15.47
C LEU A 98 -16.51 10.12 -14.35
N ARG A 99 -15.71 10.74 -13.49
CA ARG A 99 -15.36 10.17 -12.19
C ARG A 99 -16.22 10.82 -11.12
N ILE A 100 -17.04 10.02 -10.47
CA ILE A 100 -17.99 10.45 -9.44
C ILE A 100 -17.48 10.03 -8.07
N LYS A 101 -17.62 10.91 -7.08
CA LYS A 101 -17.39 10.61 -5.68
C LYS A 101 -18.64 10.91 -4.88
N TYR A 102 -18.91 10.04 -3.93
CA TYR A 102 -20.06 10.13 -3.05
C TYR A 102 -19.61 10.38 -1.62
N ARG A 103 -20.37 11.21 -0.90
CA ARG A 103 -20.20 11.41 0.54
C ARG A 103 -21.57 11.46 1.19
N ARG A 104 -21.81 10.56 2.13
CA ARG A 104 -23.02 10.53 2.94
C ARG A 104 -22.88 11.48 4.14
N VAL A 105 -23.95 12.23 4.42
CA VAL A 105 -24.11 13.09 5.59
C VAL A 105 -25.47 12.78 6.19
N GLU A 106 -25.49 12.43 7.47
CA GLU A 106 -26.74 12.23 8.20
C GLU A 106 -27.05 13.48 9.00
N ASP A 107 -28.27 13.96 8.88
CA ASP A 107 -28.90 14.91 9.79
C ASP A 107 -29.98 14.18 10.60
N ASP A 108 -30.67 14.82 11.54
CA ASP A 108 -31.64 14.17 12.41
C ASP A 108 -32.79 13.52 11.63
N ASN A 109 -33.35 14.25 10.64
CA ASN A 109 -34.51 13.79 9.87
C ASN A 109 -34.18 13.26 8.47
N ASP A 110 -33.02 13.64 7.92
CA ASP A 110 -32.69 13.42 6.53
C ASP A 110 -31.31 12.77 6.34
N ILE A 111 -31.14 12.13 5.18
CA ILE A 111 -29.86 11.59 4.73
C ILE A 111 -29.50 12.29 3.42
N SER A 112 -28.42 13.07 3.46
CA SER A 112 -27.88 13.76 2.29
C SER A 112 -26.73 12.97 1.67
N VAL A 113 -26.75 12.81 0.35
CA VAL A 113 -25.66 12.27 -0.46
C VAL A 113 -25.08 13.39 -1.31
N ILE A 114 -23.88 13.83 -0.94
CA ILE A 114 -23.09 14.80 -1.69
C ILE A 114 -22.37 14.06 -2.82
N ILE A 115 -22.70 14.40 -4.05
CA ILE A 115 -22.19 13.81 -5.27
C ILE A 115 -21.27 14.85 -5.91
N THR A 116 -20.00 14.50 -6.11
CA THR A 116 -19.05 15.36 -6.82
C THR A 116 -18.53 14.65 -8.05
N ALA A 117 -18.65 15.29 -9.21
CA ALA A 117 -18.20 14.73 -10.48
C ALA A 117 -17.00 15.49 -11.02
N LYS A 118 -16.14 14.78 -11.76
CA LYS A 118 -15.07 15.37 -12.55
C LYS A 118 -15.04 14.70 -13.90
N ARG A 119 -15.09 15.50 -14.97
CA ARG A 119 -14.80 15.02 -16.32
C ARG A 119 -13.35 14.56 -16.36
N VAL A 120 -13.14 13.28 -16.62
CA VAL A 120 -11.81 12.77 -16.93
C VAL A 120 -11.58 13.19 -18.37
N ARG A 121 -10.62 14.11 -18.58
CA ARG A 121 -10.17 14.42 -19.95
C ARG A 121 -9.75 13.10 -20.56
N ASP A 122 -10.35 12.76 -21.69
CA ASP A 122 -10.17 11.46 -22.30
C ASP A 122 -8.69 11.12 -22.34
N ILE A 123 -8.38 9.90 -21.95
CA ILE A 123 -7.07 9.29 -22.13
C ILE A 123 -6.79 9.09 -23.65
N HIS A 124 -7.63 9.61 -24.54
CA HIS A 124 -7.37 9.62 -25.98
C HIS A 124 -6.11 10.39 -26.39
N ASP A 125 -5.58 11.29 -25.55
CA ASP A 125 -4.28 11.93 -25.80
C ASP A 125 -3.07 11.08 -25.32
N LEU A 126 -3.30 9.93 -24.67
CA LEU A 126 -2.25 8.97 -24.25
C LEU A 126 -2.50 7.53 -24.72
N VAL A 127 -3.69 7.21 -25.23
CA VAL A 127 -4.03 5.93 -25.83
C VAL A 127 -4.41 6.17 -27.29
N SER A 128 -3.37 6.00 -28.11
CA SER A 128 -3.37 5.96 -29.57
C SER A 128 -4.40 4.98 -30.17
N PRO A 129 -4.65 5.05 -31.50
CA PRO A 129 -5.76 4.38 -32.22
C PRO A 129 -5.57 2.86 -32.38
N LEU A 130 -5.52 2.12 -31.26
CA LEU A 130 -5.35 0.66 -31.21
C LEU A 130 -6.68 -0.10 -31.01
N GLN A 131 -7.81 0.59 -30.83
CA GLN A 131 -9.11 -0.06 -30.64
C GLN A 131 -9.71 -0.70 -31.91
N SER A 132 -9.10 -0.53 -33.10
CA SER A 132 -9.60 -1.15 -34.34
C SER A 132 -9.01 -2.53 -34.64
N MET A 133 -8.14 -3.11 -33.80
CA MET A 133 -7.62 -4.48 -33.95
C MET A 133 -8.09 -5.46 -32.84
N GLU A 134 -8.94 -5.03 -31.89
CA GLU A 134 -9.31 -5.82 -30.70
C GLU A 134 -10.53 -6.75 -30.87
N GLU A 135 -11.12 -6.88 -32.06
CA GLU A 135 -12.37 -7.67 -32.23
C GLU A 135 -12.20 -9.19 -32.06
N ASN A 136 -10.96 -9.71 -32.01
CA ASN A 136 -10.73 -11.16 -31.91
C ASN A 136 -10.28 -11.66 -30.52
N PHE A 137 -10.13 -10.79 -29.51
CA PHE A 137 -9.75 -11.23 -28.16
C PHE A 137 -10.95 -11.10 -27.21
N VAL A 138 -11.79 -12.14 -27.15
CA VAL A 138 -12.88 -12.28 -26.18
C VAL A 138 -12.31 -12.65 -24.80
N GLY A 139 -11.47 -11.78 -24.26
CA GLY A 139 -11.00 -11.85 -22.88
C GLY A 139 -11.93 -11.08 -21.94
N PRO A 140 -11.98 -11.42 -20.64
CA PRO A 140 -12.64 -10.59 -19.64
C PRO A 140 -12.12 -9.15 -19.74
N ARG A 141 -13.02 -8.16 -19.87
CA ARG A 141 -12.63 -6.73 -20.00
C ARG A 141 -11.69 -6.27 -18.88
N ASP A 142 -11.79 -6.88 -17.72
CA ASP A 142 -10.97 -6.60 -16.55
C ASP A 142 -9.48 -6.91 -16.76
N LEU A 143 -9.15 -7.86 -17.66
CA LEU A 143 -7.78 -8.27 -17.90
C LEU A 143 -7.01 -7.29 -18.80
N GLN A 144 -7.70 -6.60 -19.72
CA GLN A 144 -7.04 -5.66 -20.65
C GLN A 144 -6.38 -4.50 -19.92
N SER A 145 -6.99 -4.03 -18.82
CA SER A 145 -6.41 -2.96 -18.00
C SER A 145 -5.12 -3.43 -17.29
N LEU A 146 -5.08 -4.68 -16.84
CA LEU A 146 -3.87 -5.28 -16.24
C LEU A 146 -2.79 -5.47 -17.29
N ILE A 147 -3.13 -6.03 -18.45
CA ILE A 147 -2.22 -6.23 -19.58
C ILE A 147 -1.60 -4.89 -19.99
N ALA A 148 -2.42 -3.87 -20.22
CA ALA A 148 -1.94 -2.53 -20.60
C ALA A 148 -0.99 -1.95 -19.54
N ALA A 149 -1.27 -2.12 -18.24
CA ALA A 149 -0.38 -1.65 -17.17
C ALA A 149 0.95 -2.42 -17.10
N VAL A 150 0.94 -3.71 -17.42
CA VAL A 150 2.17 -4.53 -17.54
C VAL A 150 2.98 -4.11 -18.77
N GLU A 151 2.34 -3.92 -19.93
CA GLU A 151 3.01 -3.48 -21.16
C GLU A 151 3.61 -2.07 -21.04
N GLN A 152 2.94 -1.17 -20.31
CA GLN A 152 3.43 0.18 -20.00
C GLN A 152 4.48 0.23 -18.88
N ASP A 153 4.85 -0.94 -18.34
CA ASP A 153 5.87 -1.10 -17.31
C ASP A 153 5.68 -0.15 -16.10
N VAL A 154 4.42 -0.04 -15.66
CA VAL A 154 4.02 0.90 -14.60
C VAL A 154 4.81 0.67 -13.31
N ILE A 155 5.16 -0.59 -13.01
CA ILE A 155 5.93 -0.96 -11.81
C ILE A 155 7.35 -0.40 -11.90
N GLN A 156 8.06 -0.62 -13.01
CA GLN A 156 9.42 -0.09 -13.21
C GLN A 156 9.41 1.45 -13.19
N ASN A 157 8.43 2.08 -13.85
CA ASN A 157 8.34 3.53 -13.91
C ASN A 157 8.05 4.17 -12.53
N ILE A 158 7.30 3.49 -11.67
CA ILE A 158 6.98 4.00 -10.32
C ILE A 158 8.09 3.69 -9.32
N LEU A 159 8.67 2.48 -9.37
CA LEU A 159 9.57 1.97 -8.34
C LEU A 159 11.06 2.05 -8.71
N GLY A 160 11.38 2.33 -9.98
CA GLY A 160 12.76 2.40 -10.46
C GLY A 160 13.47 1.05 -10.54
N LEU A 161 12.73 -0.06 -10.50
CA LEU A 161 13.29 -1.42 -10.57
C LEU A 161 13.51 -1.80 -12.04
N LYS A 162 14.75 -1.68 -12.51
CA LYS A 162 15.09 -1.80 -13.94
C LYS A 162 15.16 -3.24 -14.46
N ASP A 163 15.35 -4.22 -13.58
CA ASP A 163 15.61 -5.62 -13.97
C ASP A 163 14.43 -6.54 -13.68
N VAL A 164 13.25 -5.98 -13.50
CA VAL A 164 12.03 -6.73 -13.19
C VAL A 164 11.34 -7.16 -14.48
N ILE A 165 11.10 -8.46 -14.59
CA ILE A 165 10.39 -9.11 -15.69
C ILE A 165 8.93 -9.27 -15.26
N LEU A 166 8.00 -8.75 -16.05
CA LEU A 166 6.56 -8.80 -15.77
C LEU A 166 5.82 -9.38 -16.95
N GLY A 167 4.92 -10.32 -16.67
CA GLY A 167 4.06 -10.93 -17.67
C GLY A 167 2.68 -11.26 -17.13
N VAL A 168 1.69 -11.25 -18.01
CA VAL A 168 0.39 -11.89 -17.80
C VAL A 168 0.36 -13.08 -18.73
N MET A 169 0.09 -14.26 -18.18
CA MET A 169 0.03 -15.50 -18.96
C MET A 169 -1.21 -16.32 -18.60
N GLN A 170 -1.63 -17.17 -19.52
CA GLN A 170 -2.69 -18.15 -19.29
C GLN A 170 -2.14 -19.55 -19.53
N ILE A 171 -2.42 -20.47 -18.62
CA ILE A 171 -2.04 -21.89 -18.75
C ILE A 171 -3.29 -22.65 -19.18
N ASP A 172 -3.31 -23.19 -20.39
CA ASP A 172 -4.48 -23.95 -20.84
C ASP A 172 -4.52 -25.38 -20.28
N GLN A 173 -5.59 -26.11 -20.58
CA GLN A 173 -5.79 -27.50 -20.13
C GLN A 173 -4.74 -28.49 -20.66
N GLN A 174 -3.89 -28.08 -21.60
CA GLN A 174 -2.80 -28.88 -22.16
C GLN A 174 -1.44 -28.44 -21.60
N ASP A 175 -1.43 -27.64 -20.52
CA ASP A 175 -0.28 -27.02 -19.89
C ASP A 175 0.52 -26.10 -20.82
N ARG A 176 -0.11 -25.54 -21.86
CA ARG A 176 0.55 -24.56 -22.73
C ARG A 176 0.40 -23.16 -22.15
N ILE A 177 1.50 -22.43 -22.10
CA ILE A 177 1.53 -21.05 -21.61
C ILE A 177 1.29 -20.09 -22.78
N HIS A 178 0.17 -19.38 -22.73
CA HIS A 178 -0.20 -18.30 -23.63
C HIS A 178 0.19 -16.97 -23.01
N LEU A 179 1.06 -16.22 -23.68
CA LEU A 179 1.53 -14.92 -23.21
C LEU A 179 0.50 -13.84 -23.59
N LEU A 180 -0.19 -13.28 -22.60
CA LEU A 180 -1.27 -12.31 -22.80
C LEU A 180 -0.79 -10.86 -22.83
N GLY A 181 0.32 -10.58 -22.15
CA GLY A 181 0.97 -9.27 -22.11
C GLY A 181 2.27 -9.34 -21.32
N SER A 182 3.21 -8.44 -21.59
CA SER A 182 4.51 -8.42 -20.91
C SER A 182 5.17 -7.06 -20.94
N ASN A 183 6.09 -6.78 -20.03
CA ASN A 183 6.89 -5.55 -20.10
C ASN A 183 8.10 -5.68 -21.05
N LEU A 184 8.82 -4.59 -21.25
CA LEU A 184 9.96 -4.51 -22.18
C LEU A 184 11.10 -5.48 -21.81
N ASN A 185 11.40 -5.65 -20.52
CA ASN A 185 12.44 -6.58 -20.06
C ASN A 185 12.12 -8.04 -20.44
N SER A 186 10.85 -8.42 -20.35
CA SER A 186 10.40 -9.74 -20.80
C SER A 186 10.61 -9.92 -22.30
N CYS A 187 10.33 -8.89 -23.10
CA CYS A 187 10.54 -8.94 -24.56
C CYS A 187 12.01 -9.09 -24.94
N GLN A 188 12.90 -8.42 -24.20
CA GLN A 188 14.34 -8.52 -24.43
C GLN A 188 14.86 -9.94 -24.24
N LEU A 189 14.28 -10.74 -23.33
CA LEU A 189 14.62 -12.16 -23.20
C LEU A 189 14.35 -12.91 -24.51
N PHE A 190 13.24 -12.63 -25.17
CA PHE A 190 12.86 -13.25 -26.45
C PHE A 190 13.43 -12.54 -27.68
N GLN A 191 14.38 -11.61 -27.51
CA GLN A 191 14.96 -10.80 -28.58
C GLN A 191 13.90 -10.02 -29.39
N LEU A 192 12.85 -9.56 -28.71
CA LEU A 192 11.76 -8.76 -29.29
C LEU A 192 11.93 -7.29 -28.89
N ASN A 193 11.47 -6.39 -29.77
CA ASN A 193 11.62 -4.95 -29.59
C ASN A 193 10.41 -4.29 -28.93
N SER A 194 9.29 -5.02 -28.80
CA SER A 194 8.03 -4.46 -28.32
C SER A 194 7.21 -5.50 -27.54
N PRO A 195 6.61 -5.11 -26.38
CA PRO A 195 5.59 -5.86 -25.63
C PRO A 195 4.54 -6.57 -26.48
N GLN A 196 4.02 -5.85 -27.48
CA GLN A 196 2.92 -6.30 -28.32
C GLN A 196 3.32 -7.51 -29.19
N GLN A 197 4.60 -7.68 -29.48
CA GLN A 197 5.10 -8.83 -30.24
C GLN A 197 5.09 -10.14 -29.43
N LEU A 198 5.02 -10.07 -28.10
CA LEU A 198 4.93 -11.24 -27.23
C LEU A 198 3.47 -11.68 -27.03
N LYS A 199 2.51 -10.78 -27.22
CA LYS A 199 1.08 -11.04 -27.07
C LYS A 199 0.60 -12.14 -28.02
N GLY A 200 -0.08 -13.13 -27.46
CA GLY A 200 -0.60 -14.30 -28.19
C GLY A 200 0.46 -15.36 -28.51
N LYS A 201 1.73 -15.17 -28.14
CA LYS A 201 2.73 -16.22 -28.32
C LYS A 201 2.49 -17.37 -27.34
N ILE A 202 2.74 -18.58 -27.82
CA ILE A 202 2.61 -19.81 -27.05
C ILE A 202 4.02 -20.33 -26.77
N VAL A 203 4.33 -20.57 -25.50
CA VAL A 203 5.59 -21.22 -25.09
C VAL A 203 5.50 -22.70 -25.42
N ASN A 204 6.60 -23.30 -25.89
CA ASN A 204 6.65 -24.73 -26.21
C ASN A 204 6.27 -25.57 -24.98
N ARG A 205 5.52 -26.65 -25.21
CA ARG A 205 5.03 -27.56 -24.17
C ARG A 205 6.15 -28.13 -23.29
N GLU A 206 7.31 -28.42 -23.90
CA GLU A 206 8.47 -28.97 -23.19
C GLU A 206 9.05 -27.98 -22.16
N GLU A 207 8.97 -26.67 -22.44
CA GLU A 207 9.39 -25.63 -21.51
C GLU A 207 8.27 -25.24 -20.53
N SER A 208 7.01 -25.35 -20.95
CA SER A 208 5.86 -24.93 -20.14
C SER A 208 5.49 -25.92 -19.04
N LEU A 209 5.63 -27.23 -19.29
CA LEU A 209 5.23 -28.26 -18.33
C LEU A 209 6.02 -28.17 -17.00
N PRO A 210 7.37 -28.10 -17.00
CA PRO A 210 8.12 -27.96 -15.75
C PRO A 210 7.77 -26.68 -14.98
N PHE A 211 7.44 -25.60 -15.70
CA PHE A 211 7.05 -24.33 -15.09
C PHE A 211 5.64 -24.38 -14.48
N SER A 212 4.67 -24.98 -15.18
CA SER A 212 3.32 -25.25 -14.67
C SER A 212 3.37 -26.09 -13.38
N ASP A 213 4.18 -27.15 -13.39
CA ASP A 213 4.39 -28.02 -12.23
C ASP A 213 4.95 -27.25 -11.02
N LEU A 214 5.93 -26.36 -11.24
CA LEU A 214 6.47 -25.51 -10.17
C LEU A 214 5.43 -24.53 -9.62
N ILE A 215 4.60 -23.94 -10.48
CA ILE A 215 3.52 -23.06 -10.03
C ILE A 215 2.58 -23.83 -9.11
N ASN A 216 2.08 -24.98 -9.57
CA ASN A 216 1.11 -25.80 -8.85
C ASN A 216 1.68 -26.39 -7.56
N LYS A 217 2.96 -26.78 -7.57
CA LYS A 217 3.66 -27.31 -6.40
C LYS A 217 3.83 -26.27 -5.28
N HIS A 218 4.05 -25.01 -5.65
CA HIS A 218 4.39 -23.94 -4.70
C HIS A 218 3.27 -22.94 -4.44
N ILE A 219 2.07 -23.15 -5.00
CA ILE A 219 0.94 -22.22 -4.81
C ILE A 219 0.39 -22.31 -3.38
N ASP A 220 0.36 -21.16 -2.70
CA ASP A 220 -0.38 -20.99 -1.46
C ASP A 220 -1.88 -20.93 -1.79
N PRO A 221 -2.72 -21.88 -1.31
CA PRO A 221 -4.14 -21.91 -1.63
C PRO A 221 -4.92 -20.73 -1.06
N HIS A 222 -4.41 -20.04 -0.04
CA HIS A 222 -5.07 -18.89 0.57
C HIS A 222 -4.73 -17.58 -0.14
N ALA A 223 -3.45 -17.38 -0.48
CA ALA A 223 -2.99 -16.17 -1.15
C ALA A 223 -3.14 -16.23 -2.68
N GLU A 224 -3.27 -17.44 -3.23
CA GLU A 224 -3.17 -17.75 -4.66
C GLU A 224 -1.84 -17.27 -5.27
N VAL A 225 -0.76 -17.38 -4.49
CA VAL A 225 0.58 -16.95 -4.88
C VAL A 225 1.53 -18.13 -4.79
N SER A 226 2.30 -18.35 -5.85
CA SER A 226 3.38 -19.32 -5.94
C SER A 226 4.73 -18.61 -6.01
N LYS A 227 5.71 -19.13 -5.28
CA LYS A 227 7.05 -18.55 -5.18
C LYS A 227 8.09 -19.63 -5.28
N PHE A 228 9.03 -19.48 -6.21
CA PHE A 228 10.07 -20.47 -6.45
C PHE A 228 11.22 -19.86 -7.23
N GLN A 229 12.36 -20.51 -7.16
CA GLN A 229 13.49 -20.24 -8.05
C GLN A 229 13.50 -21.27 -9.18
N HIS A 230 13.83 -20.82 -10.38
CA HIS A 230 13.93 -21.71 -11.53
C HIS A 230 14.98 -21.22 -12.52
N ARG A 231 15.76 -22.17 -13.05
CA ARG A 231 16.70 -21.92 -14.14
C ARG A 231 16.01 -22.29 -15.44
N ILE A 232 15.73 -21.30 -16.27
CA ILE A 232 15.19 -21.53 -17.60
C ILE A 232 16.36 -21.90 -18.53
N PRO A 233 16.39 -23.10 -19.14
CA PRO A 233 17.53 -23.54 -19.95
C PRO A 233 17.93 -22.56 -21.06
N SER A 234 16.93 -21.90 -21.66
CA SER A 234 17.09 -20.96 -22.77
C SER A 234 17.66 -19.59 -22.34
N PHE A 235 17.79 -19.31 -21.04
CA PHE A 235 18.26 -18.01 -20.53
C PHE A 235 19.36 -18.17 -19.46
N PRO A 236 20.45 -17.38 -19.50
CA PRO A 236 21.49 -17.43 -18.48
C PRO A 236 21.00 -16.97 -17.09
N GLY A 237 21.60 -17.49 -16.02
CA GLY A 237 21.30 -17.09 -14.64
C GLY A 237 20.10 -17.81 -14.01
N THR A 238 19.82 -17.43 -12.76
CA THR A 238 18.72 -17.98 -11.96
C THR A 238 17.59 -16.95 -11.89
N PHE A 239 16.35 -17.40 -12.05
CA PHE A 239 15.18 -16.54 -11.97
C PHE A 239 14.43 -16.80 -10.67
N TYR A 240 14.05 -15.73 -9.99
CA TYR A 240 13.21 -15.76 -8.80
C TYR A 240 11.80 -15.34 -9.18
N PHE A 241 10.87 -16.30 -9.14
CA PHE A 241 9.50 -16.11 -9.57
C PHE A 241 8.57 -15.83 -8.39
N CYS A 242 7.65 -14.91 -8.61
CA CYS A 242 6.46 -14.68 -7.81
C CYS A 242 5.27 -14.66 -8.77
N VAL A 243 4.49 -15.73 -8.76
CA VAL A 243 3.37 -15.95 -9.68
C VAL A 243 2.07 -15.86 -8.89
N ARG A 244 1.16 -14.98 -9.29
CA ARG A 244 -0.15 -14.82 -8.63
C ARG A 244 -1.27 -15.17 -9.59
N ARG A 245 -2.19 -16.05 -9.18
CA ARG A 245 -3.42 -16.29 -9.94
C ARG A 245 -4.33 -15.07 -9.82
N VAL A 246 -4.79 -14.55 -10.95
CA VAL A 246 -5.67 -13.37 -11.03
C VAL A 246 -7.07 -13.73 -11.52
N LEU A 247 -7.18 -14.77 -12.34
CA LEU A 247 -8.40 -15.42 -12.79
C LEU A 247 -8.12 -16.92 -12.90
N PRO A 248 -9.16 -17.79 -13.03
CA PRO A 248 -8.94 -19.19 -13.38
C PRO A 248 -7.98 -19.29 -14.56
N ASP A 249 -6.94 -20.09 -14.37
CA ASP A 249 -5.89 -20.38 -15.37
C ASP A 249 -5.07 -19.18 -15.85
N THR A 250 -5.26 -17.98 -15.28
CA THR A 250 -4.58 -16.75 -15.66
C THR A 250 -3.73 -16.23 -14.50
N TYR A 251 -2.47 -15.96 -14.81
CA TYR A 251 -1.45 -15.65 -13.82
C TYR A 251 -0.73 -14.34 -14.16
N LEU A 252 -0.52 -13.53 -13.13
CA LEU A 252 0.44 -12.43 -13.15
C LEU A 252 1.79 -12.95 -12.67
N VAL A 253 2.80 -12.85 -13.52
CA VAL A 253 4.16 -13.28 -13.25
C VAL A 253 5.03 -12.06 -13.00
N LEU A 254 5.72 -12.08 -11.87
CA LEU A 254 6.83 -11.19 -11.58
C LEU A 254 8.07 -12.04 -11.40
N SER A 255 9.14 -11.69 -12.10
CA SER A 255 10.43 -12.35 -11.95
C SER A 255 11.56 -11.34 -11.85
N MET A 256 12.59 -11.69 -11.08
CA MET A 256 13.92 -11.07 -11.16
C MET A 256 14.93 -12.10 -11.64
N ARG A 257 15.98 -11.61 -12.28
CA ARG A 257 17.06 -12.44 -12.80
C ARG A 257 18.36 -12.13 -12.06
N ASP A 258 19.01 -13.17 -11.56
CA ASP A 258 20.33 -13.09 -10.95
C ASP A 258 21.38 -13.71 -11.88
N LEU A 259 22.18 -12.83 -12.47
CA LEU A 259 23.30 -13.17 -13.35
C LEU A 259 24.56 -13.59 -12.59
N HIS A 260 24.65 -13.29 -11.28
CA HIS A 260 25.83 -13.55 -10.47
C HIS A 260 25.86 -14.98 -9.91
N SER A 261 24.70 -15.64 -9.80
CA SER A 261 24.60 -17.03 -9.32
C SER A 261 25.39 -18.07 -10.14
N ASP A 262 25.74 -17.78 -11.40
CA ASP A 262 26.57 -18.70 -12.22
C ASP A 262 28.08 -18.59 -11.89
N SER A 263 28.51 -17.62 -11.08
CA SER A 263 29.93 -17.41 -10.73
C SER A 263 30.30 -17.92 -9.34
N ARG A 264 30.56 -19.24 -9.26
CA ARG A 264 31.49 -19.95 -8.35
C ARG A 264 31.21 -20.02 -6.83
N VAL A 265 31.27 -21.27 -6.36
CA VAL A 265 31.84 -21.81 -5.11
C VAL A 265 31.61 -21.01 -3.80
N PRO A 266 30.87 -21.57 -2.82
CA PRO A 266 30.63 -20.89 -1.55
C PRO A 266 31.93 -20.77 -0.74
N LEU A 267 32.50 -19.56 -0.72
CA LEU A 267 33.48 -19.16 0.28
C LEU A 267 32.75 -19.01 1.61
N ILE A 268 33.20 -19.77 2.60
CA ILE A 268 32.77 -19.66 4.00
C ILE A 268 33.15 -18.25 4.46
N MET A 269 32.23 -17.30 4.37
CA MET A 269 32.35 -16.00 5.01
C MET A 269 31.69 -16.10 6.38
N ASN A 270 32.45 -15.77 7.43
CA ASN A 270 31.84 -15.48 8.72
C ASN A 270 30.88 -14.30 8.50
N PRO A 271 29.58 -14.43 8.81
CA PRO A 271 28.62 -13.37 8.54
C PRO A 271 28.98 -12.16 9.39
N SER A 272 29.60 -11.14 8.77
CA SER A 272 29.65 -9.82 9.36
C SER A 272 28.21 -9.41 9.64
N PRO A 273 27.87 -8.86 10.82
CA PRO A 273 26.50 -8.50 11.16
C PRO A 273 25.96 -7.61 10.05
N SER A 274 25.03 -8.18 9.27
CA SER A 274 24.49 -7.52 8.08
C SER A 274 24.00 -6.13 8.45
N LYS A 275 24.48 -5.11 7.73
CA LYS A 275 24.01 -3.74 7.91
C LYS A 275 22.52 -3.70 7.59
N ARG A 276 21.66 -3.44 8.58
CA ARG A 276 20.21 -3.37 8.40
C ARG A 276 19.76 -1.93 8.31
N ILE A 277 19.01 -1.62 7.24
CA ILE A 277 18.41 -0.30 7.03
C ILE A 277 16.89 -0.47 7.03
N TRP A 278 16.22 0.19 7.97
CA TRP A 278 14.76 0.19 8.06
C TRP A 278 14.16 1.47 7.48
N THR A 279 13.22 1.30 6.56
CA THR A 279 12.26 2.36 6.23
C THR A 279 11.43 2.71 7.47
N ARG A 280 10.78 3.87 7.49
CA ARG A 280 9.96 4.29 8.64
C ARG A 280 8.89 3.25 9.02
N ALA A 281 8.22 2.64 8.05
CA ALA A 281 7.20 1.63 8.30
C ALA A 281 7.78 0.31 8.82
N LYS A 282 8.92 -0.12 8.29
CA LYS A 282 9.64 -1.30 8.78
C LYS A 282 10.17 -1.08 10.20
N TRP A 283 10.66 0.11 10.50
CA TRP A 283 11.12 0.48 11.84
C TRP A 283 9.98 0.46 12.87
N ASP A 284 8.81 1.02 12.54
CA ASP A 284 7.66 0.95 13.44
C ASP A 284 7.24 -0.52 13.69
N THR A 285 7.24 -1.37 12.65
CA THR A 285 6.92 -2.80 12.78
C THR A 285 7.96 -3.54 13.64
N PHE A 286 9.24 -3.25 13.45
CA PHE A 286 10.33 -3.78 14.27
C PHE A 286 10.16 -3.38 15.74
N VAL A 287 9.85 -2.11 16.02
CA VAL A 287 9.58 -1.62 17.38
C VAL A 287 8.39 -2.34 18.03
N GLU A 288 7.31 -2.61 17.29
CA GLU A 288 6.17 -3.40 17.79
C GLU A 288 6.63 -4.80 18.27
N ASN A 289 7.47 -5.46 17.48
CA ASN A 289 8.00 -6.80 17.82
C ASN A 289 8.94 -6.74 19.02
N CYS A 290 9.82 -5.73 19.09
CA CYS A 290 10.68 -5.50 20.26
C CYS A 290 9.85 -5.32 21.53
N ILE A 291 8.79 -4.52 21.52
CA ILE A 291 7.91 -4.32 22.70
C ILE A 291 7.33 -5.66 23.17
N ARG A 292 6.80 -6.48 22.26
CA ARG A 292 6.25 -7.81 22.59
C ARG A 292 7.31 -8.78 23.09
N HIS A 293 8.49 -8.77 22.49
CA HIS A 293 9.61 -9.62 22.90
C HIS A 293 10.10 -9.24 24.30
N ILE A 294 10.34 -7.96 24.55
CA ILE A 294 10.84 -7.43 25.83
C ILE A 294 9.82 -7.63 26.95
N LYS A 295 8.51 -7.67 26.63
CA LYS A 295 7.50 -8.08 27.62
C LYS A 295 7.74 -9.48 28.17
N LYS A 296 8.17 -10.41 27.31
CA LYS A 296 8.52 -11.80 27.68
C LYS A 296 9.93 -11.90 28.25
N ASN A 297 10.80 -10.95 27.89
CA ASN A 297 12.21 -10.89 28.26
C ASN A 297 12.56 -9.53 28.90
N PRO A 298 12.11 -9.24 30.15
CA PRO A 298 12.23 -7.91 30.74
C PRO A 298 13.66 -7.42 30.95
N HIS A 299 14.66 -8.32 30.91
CA HIS A 299 16.07 -7.99 31.08
C HIS A 299 16.64 -7.10 29.97
N TYR A 300 16.00 -7.06 28.80
CA TYR A 300 16.33 -6.10 27.74
C TYR A 300 15.86 -4.67 28.03
N GLY A 301 14.98 -4.49 29.02
CA GLY A 301 14.43 -3.19 29.39
C GLY A 301 15.13 -2.55 30.58
N SER A 302 15.22 -1.23 30.56
CA SER A 302 15.67 -0.42 31.69
C SER A 302 14.48 -0.02 32.57
N THR A 303 14.61 -0.25 33.88
CA THR A 303 13.62 0.22 34.87
C THR A 303 13.82 1.69 35.25
N THR A 304 14.97 2.26 34.89
CA THR A 304 15.31 3.67 35.07
C THR A 304 15.26 4.40 33.73
N ARG A 305 15.02 5.71 33.79
CA ARG A 305 15.04 6.57 32.61
C ARG A 305 16.49 6.89 32.27
N GLN A 306 16.86 6.71 31.01
CA GLN A 306 18.22 6.92 30.51
C GLN A 306 18.39 8.35 30.00
N THR A 307 19.56 8.93 30.25
CA THR A 307 19.96 10.24 29.73
C THR A 307 20.47 10.13 28.30
N LEU A 308 20.17 11.12 27.47
CA LEU A 308 20.49 11.12 26.04
C LEU A 308 22.00 11.25 25.75
N PRO A 309 22.64 10.32 25.02
CA PRO A 309 23.95 10.54 24.40
C PRO A 309 23.84 11.34 23.08
N LYS A 310 24.99 11.74 22.51
CA LYS A 310 25.08 12.62 21.31
C LYS A 310 24.49 12.06 19.99
N ASN A 311 24.06 10.79 19.93
CA ASN A 311 23.61 10.11 18.70
C ASN A 311 22.15 9.61 18.82
N ILE A 312 21.65 8.92 17.79
CA ILE A 312 20.33 8.26 17.85
C ILE A 312 20.36 7.20 18.95
N TYR A 313 19.60 7.45 20.01
CA TYR A 313 19.55 6.59 21.18
C TYR A 313 18.15 6.02 21.36
N CYS A 314 18.04 4.71 21.42
CA CYS A 314 16.78 4.01 21.61
C CYS A 314 16.91 2.95 22.70
N TYR A 315 15.88 2.81 23.54
CA TYR A 315 15.86 1.77 24.56
C TYR A 315 14.43 1.45 24.98
N ALA A 316 14.24 0.26 25.56
CA ALA A 316 13.00 -0.10 26.21
C ALA A 316 13.00 0.35 27.67
N TYR A 317 11.95 1.07 28.07
CA TYR A 317 11.63 1.35 29.45
C TYR A 317 10.63 0.32 29.99
N THR A 318 11.00 -0.38 31.04
CA THR A 318 10.17 -1.39 31.73
C THR A 318 9.71 -0.85 33.07
N GLY A 319 8.52 -0.25 33.09
CA GLY A 319 7.95 0.36 34.28
C GLY A 319 6.48 0.74 34.09
N PRO A 320 5.80 1.21 35.14
CA PRO A 320 4.36 1.49 35.09
C PRO A 320 4.01 2.58 34.07
N SER A 321 4.79 3.66 34.01
CA SER A 321 4.67 4.68 32.96
C SER A 321 5.94 5.52 32.84
N PHE A 322 6.41 5.71 31.61
CA PHE A 322 7.46 6.66 31.26
C PHE A 322 6.96 8.10 31.34
N LEU A 323 5.67 8.34 31.09
CA LEU A 323 5.04 9.66 31.07
C LEU A 323 4.19 9.92 32.32
N PRO A 324 4.20 11.16 32.85
CA PRO A 324 5.07 12.28 32.48
C PRO A 324 6.53 12.04 32.90
N SER A 325 7.48 12.45 32.06
CA SER A 325 8.91 12.30 32.37
C SER A 325 9.47 13.42 33.24
N GLY A 326 8.84 14.61 33.26
CA GLY A 326 9.45 15.81 33.81
C GLY A 326 10.85 16.06 33.20
N ASN A 327 11.83 16.36 34.06
CA ASN A 327 13.25 16.54 33.72
C ASN A 327 14.13 15.30 34.03
N SER A 328 13.54 14.14 34.32
CA SER A 328 14.27 12.97 34.84
C SER A 328 15.28 12.35 33.87
N ASP A 329 15.21 12.67 32.58
CA ASP A 329 16.18 12.25 31.56
C ASP A 329 17.15 13.39 31.15
N GLY A 330 17.22 14.46 31.96
CA GLY A 330 18.15 15.57 31.80
C GLY A 330 17.63 16.77 30.99
N TYR A 331 16.45 16.66 30.36
CA TYR A 331 15.88 17.72 29.54
C TYR A 331 14.44 18.08 29.90
N LEU A 332 14.07 19.34 29.67
CA LEU A 332 12.67 19.79 29.76
C LEU A 332 12.00 19.62 28.39
N TRP A 333 11.10 18.66 28.32
CA TRP A 333 10.45 18.26 27.07
C TRP A 333 9.09 18.93 26.89
N LYS A 334 8.88 19.59 25.74
CA LYS A 334 7.58 20.10 25.31
C LYS A 334 6.84 19.02 24.52
N SER A 335 5.66 18.62 24.98
CA SER A 335 4.84 17.59 24.31
C SER A 335 4.26 18.10 22.99
N SER A 336 4.19 17.22 21.99
CA SER A 336 3.31 17.41 20.83
C SER A 336 1.84 17.31 21.23
N ARG A 337 0.94 17.77 20.35
CA ARG A 337 -0.51 17.59 20.52
C ARG A 337 -0.86 16.09 20.39
N GLY A 338 -1.16 15.46 21.52
CA GLY A 338 -1.74 14.11 21.61
C GLY A 338 -0.83 12.95 21.18
N ALA A 339 -1.32 11.74 21.45
CA ALA A 339 -0.73 10.50 20.94
C ALA A 339 -1.25 10.21 19.53
N MET A 340 -0.35 9.85 18.61
CA MET A 340 -0.68 9.39 17.27
C MET A 340 -0.71 7.86 17.25
N CYS A 341 -1.61 7.29 16.45
CA CYS A 341 -1.70 5.84 16.23
C CYS A 341 -1.20 5.49 14.83
N SER A 342 -0.42 4.43 14.71
CA SER A 342 0.08 3.90 13.44
C SER A 342 -0.03 2.38 13.44
N GLY A 343 -1.22 1.87 13.12
CA GLY A 343 -1.57 0.48 13.41
C GLY A 343 -1.80 0.28 14.91
N SER A 344 -1.20 -0.76 15.49
CA SER A 344 -1.25 -1.03 16.93
C SER A 344 -0.30 -0.16 17.75
N LEU A 345 0.77 0.35 17.13
CA LEU A 345 1.75 1.22 17.80
C LEU A 345 1.17 2.61 18.03
N LYS A 346 1.05 2.99 19.31
CA LYS A 346 0.81 4.35 19.75
C LYS A 346 2.13 5.07 19.99
N ARG A 347 2.16 6.38 19.71
CA ARG A 347 3.36 7.20 19.91
C ARG A 347 3.04 8.63 20.26
N THR A 348 3.86 9.23 21.12
CA THR A 348 3.83 10.67 21.41
C THR A 348 5.21 11.25 21.14
N TYR A 349 5.23 12.46 20.58
CA TYR A 349 6.45 13.19 20.29
C TYR A 349 6.67 14.28 21.33
N PHE A 350 7.93 14.55 21.62
CA PHE A 350 8.36 15.63 22.49
C PHE A 350 9.55 16.34 21.86
N TYR A 351 9.68 17.61 22.15
CA TYR A 351 10.69 18.47 21.56
C TYR A 351 11.38 19.29 22.64
N THR A 352 12.68 19.51 22.47
CA THR A 352 13.48 20.41 23.31
C THR A 352 14.66 20.92 22.50
N GLU A 353 15.44 21.82 23.07
CA GLU A 353 16.69 22.33 22.50
C GLU A 353 17.79 22.03 23.52
N ASP A 354 18.95 21.60 23.04
CA ASP A 354 20.12 21.43 23.91
C ASP A 354 20.78 22.77 24.25
N MET A 355 21.84 22.72 25.07
CA MET A 355 22.56 23.92 25.48
C MET A 355 23.26 24.65 24.31
N GLU A 356 23.46 23.97 23.18
CA GLU A 356 24.02 24.53 21.94
C GLU A 356 22.91 25.04 20.99
N GLY A 357 21.64 24.97 21.39
CA GLY A 357 20.49 25.36 20.58
C GLY A 357 20.07 24.34 19.52
N LYS A 358 20.63 23.12 19.52
CA LYS A 358 20.25 22.07 18.58
C LYS A 358 18.94 21.44 19.00
N LYS A 359 18.04 21.29 18.02
CA LYS A 359 16.70 20.72 18.25
C LYS A 359 16.78 19.21 18.44
N LEU A 360 16.23 18.77 19.56
CA LEU A 360 16.09 17.38 19.93
C LEU A 360 14.63 16.95 19.85
N ARG A 361 14.41 15.70 19.42
CA ARG A 361 13.11 15.04 19.40
C ARG A 361 13.17 13.74 20.19
N ARG A 362 12.24 13.57 21.11
CA ARG A 362 11.97 12.30 21.80
C ARG A 362 10.66 11.72 21.30
N ARG A 363 10.65 10.44 20.98
CA ARG A 363 9.49 9.66 20.56
C ARG A 363 9.30 8.53 21.56
N VAL A 364 8.17 8.52 22.25
CA VAL A 364 7.78 7.46 23.19
C VAL A 364 6.72 6.61 22.50
N MET A 365 6.94 5.30 22.41
CA MET A 365 6.11 4.37 21.65
C MET A 365 5.66 3.21 22.54
N TRP A 366 4.42 2.77 22.38
CA TRP A 366 3.85 1.68 23.17
C TRP A 366 2.73 0.98 22.42
N LEU A 367 2.37 -0.20 22.90
CA LEU A 367 1.23 -1.00 22.46
C LEU A 367 0.17 -0.99 23.58
N GLU A 368 -1.12 -0.86 23.25
CA GLU A 368 -2.18 -0.82 24.27
C GLU A 368 -2.36 -2.16 24.98
N ASP A 369 -2.18 -3.25 24.25
CA ASP A 369 -2.24 -4.64 24.71
C ASP A 369 -0.98 -5.05 25.49
N VAL A 370 0.13 -4.31 25.39
CA VAL A 370 1.39 -4.61 26.10
C VAL A 370 1.69 -3.54 27.16
N ARG A 371 1.15 -3.75 28.36
CA ARG A 371 1.41 -2.86 29.50
C ARG A 371 2.80 -3.05 30.09
N GLY A 372 3.39 -1.93 30.52
CA GLY A 372 4.64 -1.89 31.27
C GLY A 372 5.91 -1.90 30.41
N VAL A 373 5.80 -1.82 29.09
CA VAL A 373 6.94 -1.74 28.16
C VAL A 373 6.70 -0.59 27.19
N GLN A 374 7.66 0.33 27.11
CA GLN A 374 7.60 1.46 26.20
C GLN A 374 8.95 1.63 25.51
N MET A 375 8.97 1.83 24.20
CA MET A 375 10.19 2.14 23.47
C MET A 375 10.38 3.65 23.42
N VAL A 376 11.52 4.11 23.93
CA VAL A 376 11.90 5.52 23.96
C VAL A 376 13.00 5.73 22.94
N GLU A 377 12.82 6.68 22.05
CA GLU A 377 13.78 7.02 21.00
C GLU A 377 14.07 8.51 21.05
N TYR A 378 15.35 8.88 21.04
CA TYR A 378 15.81 10.24 20.94
C TYR A 378 16.57 10.43 19.62
N ARG A 379 16.33 11.57 18.97
CA ARG A 379 17.05 11.97 17.74
C ARG A 379 17.30 13.48 17.72
N HIS A 380 18.42 13.87 17.12
CA HIS A 380 18.60 15.22 16.60
C HIS A 380 17.72 15.44 15.36
N PHE A 381 17.23 16.66 15.16
CA PHE A 381 16.45 16.97 13.96
C PHE A 381 17.26 16.81 12.67
N GLU A 382 18.56 17.08 12.71
CA GLU A 382 19.48 16.96 11.57
C GLU A 382 19.56 15.55 11.00
N HIS A 383 19.26 14.52 11.81
CA HIS A 383 19.14 13.14 11.35
C HIS A 383 17.81 12.91 10.62
N HIS A 384 17.82 13.25 9.32
CA HIS A 384 16.76 12.92 8.37
C HIS A 384 17.16 11.66 7.59
N GLY A 385 16.46 10.53 7.81
CA GLY A 385 16.74 9.32 7.05
C GLY A 385 16.08 8.06 7.60
N ASN A 386 16.36 6.96 6.91
CA ASN A 386 16.06 5.60 7.36
C ASN A 386 16.87 5.27 8.62
N MET A 387 16.37 4.32 9.41
CA MET A 387 17.12 3.85 10.59
C MET A 387 18.17 2.85 10.15
N ASP A 388 19.42 3.09 10.54
CA ASP A 388 20.56 2.23 10.26
C ASP A 388 20.98 1.53 11.56
N SER A 389 21.14 0.22 11.51
CA SER A 389 21.56 -0.58 12.67
C SER A 389 22.89 -0.11 13.25
N VAL A 390 23.77 0.45 12.42
CA VAL A 390 25.10 0.94 12.86
C VAL A 390 24.99 2.21 13.70
N HIS A 391 23.93 3.00 13.54
CA HIS A 391 23.72 4.24 14.29
C HIS A 391 22.84 4.06 15.52
N LEU A 392 22.32 2.85 15.73
CA LEU A 392 21.41 2.56 16.82
C LEU A 392 22.18 2.32 18.11
N LEU A 393 22.15 3.31 19.01
CA LEU A 393 22.69 3.17 20.35
C LEU A 393 21.59 2.79 21.34
N GLY A 394 21.97 2.06 22.39
CA GLY A 394 21.11 1.73 23.52
C GLY A 394 21.94 1.51 24.80
N PRO A 395 21.30 1.34 25.96
CA PRO A 395 21.97 0.91 27.18
C PRO A 395 22.55 -0.50 26.98
N SER A 396 23.51 -0.90 27.83
CA SER A 396 24.19 -2.20 27.72
C SER A 396 23.26 -3.42 27.77
N MET A 397 22.07 -3.27 28.35
CA MET A 397 21.06 -4.33 28.38
C MET A 397 20.28 -4.51 27.06
N MET A 398 20.33 -3.53 26.15
CA MET A 398 19.74 -3.64 24.82
C MET A 398 20.76 -4.29 23.87
N ASP A 399 20.84 -5.62 23.91
CA ASP A 399 21.62 -6.39 22.94
C ASP A 399 20.89 -6.40 21.58
N TRP A 400 21.12 -5.32 20.82
CA TRP A 400 20.51 -5.05 19.54
C TRP A 400 20.66 -6.19 18.52
N PRO A 401 21.84 -6.83 18.34
CA PRO A 401 21.97 -8.02 17.52
C PRO A 401 20.90 -9.09 17.79
N SER A 402 20.73 -9.49 19.05
CA SER A 402 19.69 -10.46 19.43
C SER A 402 18.27 -9.98 19.16
N LEU A 403 18.03 -8.66 19.30
CA LEU A 403 16.73 -8.06 18.99
C LEU A 403 16.46 -7.99 17.48
N PHE A 404 17.49 -7.91 16.63
CA PHE A 404 17.33 -7.89 15.18
C PHE A 404 16.80 -9.22 14.66
N ASP A 405 17.12 -10.33 15.31
CA ASP A 405 16.74 -11.68 14.90
C ASP A 405 15.43 -12.16 15.53
N ILE A 406 14.67 -11.26 16.17
CA ILE A 406 13.31 -11.59 16.63
C ILE A 406 12.47 -11.98 15.41
N PRO A 407 11.93 -13.21 15.36
CA PRO A 407 11.05 -13.62 14.28
C PRO A 407 9.89 -12.64 14.18
N LEU A 408 9.58 -12.19 12.96
CA LEU A 408 8.35 -11.45 12.71
C LEU A 408 7.20 -12.35 13.16
N GLN A 409 6.52 -11.97 14.26
CA GLN A 409 5.30 -12.67 14.64
C GLN A 409 4.30 -12.43 13.50
N ASP A 410 3.93 -13.51 12.82
CA ASP A 410 2.84 -13.48 11.86
C ASP A 410 1.63 -12.89 12.55
N LYS A 411 1.26 -11.69 12.11
CA LYS A 411 0.08 -11.02 12.62
C LYS A 411 -1.10 -11.94 12.30
N SER A 412 -1.92 -12.21 13.30
CA SER A 412 -3.15 -12.96 13.08
C SER A 412 -3.92 -12.31 11.92
N PRO A 413 -4.54 -13.08 11.00
CA PRO A 413 -5.29 -12.51 9.86
C PRO A 413 -6.34 -11.46 10.29
N ILE A 414 -6.82 -11.56 11.52
CA ILE A 414 -7.80 -10.66 12.14
C ILE A 414 -7.24 -9.24 12.35
N ASP A 415 -5.94 -9.10 12.65
CA ASP A 415 -5.31 -7.78 12.85
C ASP A 415 -5.09 -7.03 11.54
N VAL A 416 -4.91 -7.76 10.43
CA VAL A 416 -4.75 -7.19 9.09
C VAL A 416 -6.07 -6.58 8.60
N ILE A 417 -7.20 -7.26 8.83
CA ILE A 417 -8.54 -6.78 8.45
C ILE A 417 -8.97 -5.56 9.28
N THR A 418 -8.57 -5.50 10.55
CA THR A 418 -8.89 -4.35 11.42
C THR A 418 -8.05 -3.11 11.07
N ARG A 419 -6.85 -3.32 10.50
CA ARG A 419 -5.95 -2.26 10.01
C ARG A 419 -6.53 -1.48 8.82
N GLU A 420 -7.43 -2.08 8.03
CA GLU A 420 -8.12 -1.43 6.91
C GLU A 420 -9.21 -0.43 7.35
N LYS A 421 -9.76 -0.58 8.57
CA LYS A 421 -10.97 0.17 8.99
C LYS A 421 -10.71 1.52 9.68
N ARG A 422 -9.46 1.89 10.02
CA ARG A 422 -9.19 3.08 10.86
C ARG A 422 -8.12 4.06 10.35
N GLY A 423 -7.58 3.87 9.14
CA GLY A 423 -6.65 4.83 8.51
C GLY A 423 -7.25 5.44 7.24
N GLU A 424 -7.43 6.76 7.24
CA GLU A 424 -8.03 7.57 6.18
C GLU A 424 -7.52 7.29 4.75
N GLY A 425 -8.39 7.58 3.78
CA GLY A 425 -8.03 8.48 2.70
C GLY A 425 -7.26 7.89 1.50
N ASN A 426 -8.00 7.75 0.40
CA ASN A 426 -7.63 8.41 -0.85
C ASN A 426 -6.31 7.94 -1.52
N ARG A 427 -6.36 6.82 -2.26
CA ARG A 427 -5.58 6.57 -3.49
C ARG A 427 -6.20 5.40 -4.28
N SER A 428 -6.01 5.38 -5.59
CA SER A 428 -6.61 4.39 -6.49
C SER A 428 -6.27 2.95 -6.07
N GLY A 429 -7.23 2.04 -6.23
CA GLY A 429 -7.09 0.64 -5.81
C GLY A 429 -5.98 -0.14 -6.53
N MET A 430 -5.54 0.33 -7.69
CA MET A 430 -4.48 -0.35 -8.46
C MET A 430 -3.06 -0.14 -7.86
N PRO A 431 -2.64 1.09 -7.49
CA PRO A 431 -1.45 1.29 -6.65
C PRO A 431 -1.52 0.55 -5.32
N SER A 432 -2.70 0.39 -4.71
CA SER A 432 -2.84 -0.36 -3.45
C SER A 432 -2.61 -1.85 -3.64
N TYR A 433 -3.12 -2.43 -4.73
CA TYR A 433 -2.94 -3.86 -5.05
C TYR A 433 -1.47 -4.18 -5.36
N VAL A 434 -0.84 -3.38 -6.22
CA VAL A 434 0.60 -3.51 -6.53
C VAL A 434 1.44 -3.22 -5.29
N ASN A 435 1.13 -2.20 -4.50
CA ASN A 435 1.83 -1.95 -3.23
C ASN A 435 1.65 -3.09 -2.23
N ASN A 436 0.50 -3.78 -2.18
CA ASN A 436 0.30 -4.90 -1.27
C ASN A 436 1.13 -6.12 -1.69
N ILE A 437 1.17 -6.42 -2.99
CA ILE A 437 2.07 -7.46 -3.54
C ILE A 437 3.52 -7.10 -3.23
N MET A 438 3.93 -5.85 -3.48
CA MET A 438 5.29 -5.37 -3.28
C MET A 438 5.69 -5.26 -1.80
N MET A 439 4.80 -4.85 -0.90
CA MET A 439 5.05 -4.82 0.55
C MET A 439 5.17 -6.23 1.11
N SER A 440 4.33 -7.18 0.65
CA SER A 440 4.50 -8.60 0.95
C SER A 440 5.87 -9.09 0.46
N TRP A 441 6.29 -8.62 -0.71
CA TRP A 441 7.57 -8.99 -1.34
C TRP A 441 8.78 -8.41 -0.60
N GLU A 442 8.76 -7.12 -0.24
CA GLU A 442 9.83 -6.44 0.49
C GLU A 442 9.98 -6.97 1.93
N LEU A 443 8.89 -7.47 2.51
CA LEU A 443 8.87 -8.14 3.82
C LEU A 443 9.43 -9.56 3.75
N GLN A 444 9.21 -10.28 2.65
CA GLN A 444 9.54 -11.70 2.53
C GLN A 444 10.87 -11.96 1.81
N PHE A 445 11.20 -11.21 0.76
CA PHE A 445 12.41 -11.42 -0.07
C PHE A 445 13.56 -10.45 0.23
N GLY A 446 13.31 -9.36 0.96
CA GLY A 446 14.40 -8.51 1.47
C GLY A 446 15.39 -9.23 2.40
N GLN A 447 15.07 -10.46 2.82
CA GLN A 447 15.88 -11.32 3.69
C GLN A 447 16.47 -12.56 2.97
N PHE A 448 16.09 -12.87 1.72
CA PHE A 448 16.55 -14.08 1.03
C PHE A 448 18.05 -14.07 0.69
N GLY A 449 18.67 -12.88 0.59
CA GLY A 449 20.13 -12.78 0.50
C GLY A 449 20.89 -13.16 1.78
N LEU A 450 20.20 -13.46 2.89
CA LEU A 450 20.79 -13.74 4.20
C LEU A 450 20.31 -15.06 4.85
N GLN A 451 19.19 -15.64 4.42
CA GLN A 451 18.60 -16.82 5.08
C GLN A 451 19.04 -18.18 4.50
N GLU A 452 19.40 -18.28 3.21
CA GLU A 452 19.85 -19.56 2.62
C GLU A 452 21.27 -19.96 3.06
N GLU A 453 22.07 -19.04 3.61
CA GLU A 453 23.37 -19.39 4.22
C GLU A 453 23.20 -20.15 5.54
N ASP A 454 22.15 -19.89 6.34
CA ASP A 454 21.97 -20.48 7.68
C ASP A 454 21.36 -21.89 7.65
N GLU A 455 20.43 -22.17 6.73
CA GLU A 455 19.78 -23.49 6.64
C GLU A 455 20.69 -24.54 5.98
N TYR A 456 21.51 -24.13 5.02
CA TYR A 456 22.53 -24.98 4.40
C TYR A 456 23.69 -25.30 5.36
N MET A 457 24.07 -24.34 6.22
CA MET A 457 25.07 -24.59 7.27
C MET A 457 24.54 -25.55 8.35
N ARG A 458 23.27 -25.45 8.76
CA ARG A 458 22.67 -26.37 9.76
C ARG A 458 22.66 -27.84 9.31
N LEU A 459 22.43 -28.12 8.02
CA LEU A 459 22.40 -29.49 7.50
C LEU A 459 23.80 -30.11 7.31
N LYS A 460 24.87 -29.31 7.21
CA LYS A 460 26.25 -29.81 7.06
C LYS A 460 26.94 -30.17 8.37
N TYR A 461 26.50 -29.62 9.50
CA TYR A 461 27.14 -29.83 10.81
C TYR A 461 26.53 -30.95 11.69
N LEU A 462 25.49 -31.65 11.21
CA LEU A 462 24.87 -32.77 11.95
C LEU A 462 25.22 -34.16 11.43
N GLY A 463 26.16 -34.28 10.48
CA GLY A 463 26.54 -35.55 9.87
C GLY A 463 28.03 -35.83 9.86
N CYS A 464 28.63 -36.05 11.04
CA CYS A 464 29.93 -36.72 11.12
C CYS A 464 29.99 -37.62 12.37
N PRO A 465 29.93 -38.96 12.22
CA PRO A 465 30.15 -39.87 13.33
C PRO A 465 31.63 -39.87 13.71
N ARG A 466 31.93 -39.77 15.00
CA ARG A 466 33.28 -39.95 15.54
C ARG A 466 33.74 -41.39 15.27
N HIS A 467 34.82 -41.53 14.51
CA HIS A 467 35.78 -42.63 14.64
C HIS A 467 37.19 -42.05 14.67
#